data_AF-Q5WW55-F1
#
_entry.id   AF-Q5WW55-F1
#
_cell.length_a   1.000
_cell.length_b   1.000
_cell.length_c   1.000
_cell.angle_alpha   90.00
_cell.angle_beta   90.00
_cell.angle_gamma   90.00
#
_symmetry.space_group_name_H-M   'P 1'
#
loop_
_entity.id
_entity.type
_entity.pdbx_description
1 polymer ?
#
loop_
_entity_poly.entity_id
_entity_poly.type
_entity_poly.pdbx_seq_one_letter_code
_entity_poly.pdbx_strand_id
1 'polypeptide(L)'
;MSNDTKLNNASNYFFISGFVISKIKYLPIAVVSSALNLISLLFYLIGYSLWFIASHFYPSQDKKMQEWYEFAQFKEQYLYAAALGLVATSISMMAIFSPIMLVLSGWLFFGSNIVWTIGEYNKLNNPPSHEENFSKDRQNAYVSYALSISLIGFITAVSTTVAFFIPVMTMPLLIVTTIVGIGVGALAFEYWIESKFGDAQPDITIGESYKQMSNDFGEKITLEPNPTPEPYHGTRLLHFTPHDVKMREPSPDLQMDLSSHTCKPQY
;
A
#
# COMPACT_ATOMS: atom_id res chain seq x y z
N MET A 1 -16.33 -1.66 0.99
CA MET A 1 -15.12 -2.49 1.14
C MET A 1 -15.10 -3.51 0.01
N SER A 2 -14.21 -3.33 -0.95
CA SER A 2 -14.14 -4.12 -2.17
C SER A 2 -13.61 -5.54 -1.91
N ASN A 3 -13.88 -6.48 -2.83
CA ASN A 3 -13.57 -7.90 -2.64
C ASN A 3 -12.06 -8.16 -2.52
N ASP A 4 -11.23 -7.41 -3.24
CA ASP A 4 -9.77 -7.40 -3.15
C ASP A 4 -9.27 -7.09 -1.72
N THR A 5 -9.86 -6.11 -1.04
CA THR A 5 -9.46 -5.74 0.33
C THR A 5 -9.73 -6.89 1.31
N LYS A 6 -10.86 -7.60 1.16
CA LYS A 6 -11.20 -8.75 2.00
C LYS A 6 -10.25 -9.92 1.77
N LEU A 7 -9.96 -10.25 0.51
CA LEU A 7 -9.04 -11.34 0.17
C LEU A 7 -7.61 -11.03 0.62
N ASN A 8 -7.15 -9.78 0.43
CA ASN A 8 -5.82 -9.36 0.86
C ASN A 8 -5.66 -9.31 2.39
N ASN A 9 -6.71 -8.97 3.13
CA ASN A 9 -6.68 -9.07 4.59
C ASN A 9 -6.67 -10.53 5.04
N ALA A 10 -7.47 -11.39 4.42
CA ALA A 10 -7.47 -12.82 4.71
C ALA A 10 -6.09 -13.46 4.45
N SER A 11 -5.47 -13.17 3.29
CA SER A 11 -4.13 -13.69 2.96
C SER A 11 -3.09 -13.29 4.00
N ASN A 12 -3.09 -12.03 4.46
CA ASN A 12 -2.22 -11.54 5.53
C ASN A 12 -2.33 -12.36 6.82
N TYR A 13 -3.54 -12.69 7.26
CA TYR A 13 -3.74 -13.55 8.43
C TYR A 13 -3.20 -14.97 8.21
N PHE A 14 -3.44 -15.56 7.04
CA PHE A 14 -2.89 -16.88 6.70
C PHE A 14 -1.36 -16.89 6.69
N PHE A 15 -0.73 -15.84 6.15
CA PHE A 15 0.74 -15.71 6.17
C PHE A 15 1.30 -15.67 7.59
N ILE A 16 0.66 -14.91 8.48
CA ILE A 16 1.13 -14.79 9.86
C ILE A 16 0.86 -16.04 10.67
N SER A 17 -0.33 -16.63 10.55
CA SER A 17 -0.60 -17.92 11.19
C SER A 17 0.37 -18.99 10.70
N GLY A 18 0.64 -19.05 9.39
CA GLY A 18 1.66 -19.93 8.81
C GLY A 18 3.04 -19.68 9.42
N PHE A 19 3.43 -18.41 9.58
CA PHE A 19 4.69 -18.01 10.21
C PHE A 19 4.78 -18.42 11.68
N VAL A 20 3.79 -18.09 12.49
CA VAL A 20 3.77 -18.44 13.93
C VAL A 20 3.82 -19.96 14.11
N ILE A 21 3.00 -20.71 13.37
CA ILE A 21 3.01 -22.18 13.39
C ILE A 21 4.39 -22.72 12.99
N SER A 22 5.05 -22.11 12.00
CA SER A 22 6.40 -22.50 11.57
C SER A 22 7.46 -22.30 12.66
N LYS A 23 7.23 -21.43 13.64
CA LYS A 23 8.15 -21.19 14.77
C LYS A 23 7.85 -22.10 15.96
N ILE A 24 6.58 -22.43 16.20
CA ILE A 24 6.18 -23.37 17.26
C ILE A 24 6.82 -24.75 17.07
N LYS A 25 7.13 -25.15 15.83
CA LYS A 25 7.80 -26.42 15.51
C LYS A 25 9.19 -26.60 16.15
N TYR A 26 9.83 -25.52 16.60
CA TYR A 26 11.12 -25.56 17.28
C TYR A 26 11.00 -25.88 18.78
N LEU A 27 9.77 -26.03 19.31
CA LEU A 27 9.55 -26.61 20.63
C LEU A 27 9.90 -28.12 20.60
N PRO A 28 10.47 -28.67 21.68
CA PRO A 28 11.02 -30.03 21.71
C PRO A 28 9.92 -31.12 21.78
N ILE A 29 9.05 -31.18 20.77
CA ILE A 29 7.99 -32.19 20.63
C ILE A 29 8.13 -32.86 19.25
N ALA A 30 8.92 -33.94 19.20
CA ALA A 30 9.46 -34.52 17.96
C ALA A 30 8.41 -34.93 16.90
N VAL A 31 7.26 -35.47 17.31
CA VAL A 31 6.20 -35.90 16.38
C VAL A 31 5.36 -34.71 15.88
N VAL A 32 5.30 -33.63 16.66
CA VAL A 32 4.49 -32.45 16.36
C VAL A 32 5.19 -31.56 15.32
N SER A 33 6.52 -31.54 15.27
CA SER A 33 7.28 -30.65 14.39
C SER A 33 6.98 -30.86 12.89
N SER A 34 6.94 -32.11 12.41
CA SER A 34 6.63 -32.41 11.01
C SER A 34 5.19 -32.06 10.63
N ALA A 35 4.23 -32.35 11.53
CA ALA A 35 2.83 -32.00 11.32
C ALA A 35 2.64 -30.48 11.29
N LEU A 36 3.26 -29.74 12.21
CA LEU A 36 3.24 -28.28 12.23
C LEU A 36 3.89 -27.68 10.99
N ASN A 37 4.96 -28.29 10.47
CA ASN A 37 5.59 -27.83 9.23
C ASN A 37 4.65 -27.98 8.02
N LEU A 38 3.95 -29.11 7.91
CA LEU A 38 2.94 -29.33 6.86
C LEU A 38 1.76 -28.36 7.01
N ILE A 39 1.26 -28.16 8.24
CA ILE A 39 0.19 -27.20 8.51
C ILE A 39 0.63 -25.79 8.12
N SER A 40 1.83 -25.37 8.50
CA SER A 40 2.40 -24.07 8.11
C SER A 40 2.46 -23.90 6.58
N LEU A 41 2.92 -24.93 5.86
CA LEU A 41 2.96 -24.92 4.40
C LEU A 41 1.55 -24.85 3.77
N LEU A 42 0.54 -25.49 4.36
CA LEU A 42 -0.85 -25.37 3.90
C LEU A 42 -1.39 -23.94 4.11
N PHE A 43 -1.09 -23.31 5.25
CA PHE A 43 -1.43 -21.92 5.50
C PHE A 43 -0.77 -20.99 4.48
N TYR A 44 0.51 -21.21 4.17
CA TYR A 44 1.19 -20.46 3.11
C TYR A 44 0.57 -20.69 1.74
N LEU A 45 0.21 -21.93 1.40
CA LEU A 45 -0.45 -22.23 0.12
C LEU A 45 -1.77 -21.47 0.00
N ILE A 46 -2.60 -21.48 1.05
CA ILE A 46 -3.86 -20.73 1.09
C ILE A 46 -3.60 -19.22 1.00
N GLY A 47 -2.66 -18.71 1.80
CA GLY A 47 -2.28 -17.29 1.80
C GLY A 47 -1.84 -16.80 0.43
N TYR A 48 -0.91 -17.50 -0.22
CA TYR A 48 -0.45 -17.19 -1.57
C TYR A 48 -1.56 -17.36 -2.62
N SER A 49 -2.46 -18.35 -2.48
CA SER A 49 -3.59 -18.52 -3.40
C SER A 49 -4.57 -17.36 -3.32
N LEU A 50 -4.95 -16.96 -2.10
CA LEU A 50 -5.82 -15.82 -1.86
C LEU A 50 -5.17 -14.52 -2.34
N TRP A 51 -3.87 -14.36 -2.11
CA TRP A 51 -3.13 -13.18 -2.53
C TRP A 51 -2.97 -13.09 -4.05
N PHE A 52 -2.75 -14.23 -4.72
CA PHE A 52 -2.71 -14.31 -6.17
C PHE A 52 -4.05 -13.90 -6.79
N ILE A 53 -5.16 -14.41 -6.24
CA ILE A 53 -6.52 -14.04 -6.67
C ILE A 53 -6.78 -12.55 -6.38
N ALA A 54 -6.45 -12.07 -5.18
CA ALA A 54 -6.61 -10.65 -4.81
C ALA A 54 -5.86 -9.74 -5.78
N SER A 55 -4.65 -10.14 -6.18
CA SER A 55 -3.80 -9.35 -7.07
C SER A 55 -4.43 -9.13 -8.45
N HIS A 56 -5.31 -10.03 -8.93
CA HIS A 56 -6.03 -9.80 -10.19
C HIS A 56 -7.06 -8.68 -10.10
N PHE A 57 -7.56 -8.40 -8.91
CA PHE A 57 -8.56 -7.35 -8.66
C PHE A 57 -7.95 -6.01 -8.30
N TYR A 58 -6.64 -5.91 -8.10
CA TYR A 58 -6.01 -4.61 -7.91
C TYR A 58 -6.23 -3.72 -9.14
N PRO A 59 -6.56 -2.43 -8.92
CA PRO A 59 -6.73 -1.49 -10.01
C PRO A 59 -5.40 -1.30 -10.73
N SER A 60 -5.48 -1.19 -12.06
CA SER A 60 -4.32 -0.86 -12.88
C SER A 60 -3.97 0.61 -12.65
N GLN A 61 -2.69 0.88 -12.41
CA GLN A 61 -2.16 2.24 -12.34
C GLN A 61 -1.24 2.47 -13.52
N ASP A 62 -1.15 3.72 -13.95
CA ASP A 62 -0.24 4.10 -15.01
C ASP A 62 1.19 3.77 -14.61
N LYS A 63 1.85 2.99 -15.47
CA LYS A 63 3.24 2.62 -15.28
C LYS A 63 4.11 3.85 -15.53
N LYS A 64 4.65 4.42 -14.46
CA LYS A 64 5.78 5.33 -14.54
C LYS A 64 7.04 4.46 -14.56
N MET A 65 7.96 4.66 -15.50
CA MET A 65 9.22 3.90 -15.60
C MET A 65 10.39 4.83 -15.29
N GLN A 66 10.25 5.64 -14.24
CA GLN A 66 11.24 6.65 -13.88
C GLN A 66 12.24 6.09 -12.87
N GLU A 67 11.79 5.20 -11.98
CA GLU A 67 12.62 4.62 -10.94
C GLU A 67 12.76 3.10 -11.03
N TRP A 68 13.84 2.56 -10.46
CA TRP A 68 14.19 1.13 -10.54
C TRP A 68 13.11 0.22 -9.91
N TYR A 69 12.38 0.72 -8.92
CA TYR A 69 11.30 0.00 -8.25
C TYR A 69 9.98 0.03 -9.02
N GLU A 70 9.88 0.77 -10.13
CA GLU A 70 8.67 0.89 -10.97
C GLU A 70 8.74 -0.02 -12.20
N PHE A 71 9.54 -1.09 -12.13
CA PHE A 71 9.75 -2.00 -13.26
C PHE A 71 8.46 -2.64 -13.80
N ALA A 72 7.41 -2.72 -12.97
CA ALA A 72 6.09 -3.24 -13.29
C ALA A 72 5.01 -2.47 -12.49
N GLN A 73 3.74 -2.57 -12.91
CA GLN A 73 2.64 -1.96 -12.15
C GLN A 73 2.48 -2.65 -10.78
N PHE A 74 1.91 -1.97 -9.77
CA PHE A 74 1.63 -2.58 -8.46
C PHE A 74 0.94 -3.93 -8.56
N LYS A 75 -0.11 -3.97 -9.39
CA LYS A 75 -0.86 -5.18 -9.71
C LYS A 75 0.06 -6.32 -10.15
N GLU A 76 0.97 -6.04 -11.07
CA GLU A 76 1.89 -7.02 -11.65
C GLU A 76 2.96 -7.43 -10.63
N GLN A 77 3.51 -6.50 -9.87
CA GLN A 77 4.50 -6.78 -8.82
C GLN A 77 3.93 -7.75 -7.78
N TYR A 78 2.73 -7.47 -7.27
CA TYR A 78 2.05 -8.36 -6.32
C TYR A 78 1.66 -9.70 -6.94
N LEU A 79 1.22 -9.71 -8.20
CA LEU A 79 0.90 -10.93 -8.92
C LEU A 79 2.14 -11.82 -9.11
N TYR A 80 3.27 -11.24 -9.54
CA TYR A 80 4.53 -11.96 -9.71
C TYR A 80 5.06 -12.50 -8.38
N ALA A 81 5.00 -11.69 -7.32
CA ALA A 81 5.36 -12.15 -5.98
C ALA A 81 4.47 -13.32 -5.54
N ALA A 82 3.15 -13.17 -5.64
CA ALA A 82 2.22 -14.23 -5.25
C ALA A 82 2.40 -15.52 -6.06
N ALA A 83 2.63 -15.41 -7.38
CA ALA A 83 2.89 -16.55 -8.25
C ALA A 83 4.20 -17.27 -7.90
N LEU A 84 5.28 -16.52 -7.67
CA LEU A 84 6.56 -17.07 -7.23
C LEU A 84 6.41 -17.79 -5.89
N GLY A 85 5.68 -17.19 -4.94
CA GLY A 85 5.38 -17.80 -3.65
C GLY A 85 4.60 -19.10 -3.75
N LEU A 86 3.56 -19.14 -4.61
CA LEU A 86 2.82 -20.38 -4.89
C LEU A 86 3.73 -21.49 -5.41
N VAL A 87 4.53 -21.17 -6.43
CA VAL A 87 5.48 -22.14 -7.02
C VAL A 87 6.50 -22.59 -5.98
N ALA A 88 7.03 -21.67 -5.17
CA ALA A 88 7.96 -21.98 -4.10
C ALA A 88 7.35 -22.93 -3.07
N THR A 89 6.10 -22.70 -2.65
CA THR A 89 5.36 -23.56 -1.71
C THR A 89 5.13 -24.95 -2.31
N SER A 90 4.70 -25.05 -3.57
CA SER A 90 4.50 -26.34 -4.23
C SER A 90 5.80 -27.14 -4.34
N ILE A 91 6.91 -26.50 -4.73
CA ILE A 91 8.24 -27.13 -4.78
C ILE A 91 8.68 -27.56 -3.37
N SER A 92 8.40 -26.76 -2.35
CA SER A 92 8.70 -27.09 -0.95
C SER A 92 7.99 -28.37 -0.50
N MET A 93 6.72 -28.54 -0.87
CA MET A 93 5.96 -29.77 -0.56
C MET A 93 6.53 -31.00 -1.28
N MET A 94 7.06 -30.83 -2.50
CA MET A 94 7.70 -31.90 -3.27
C MET A 94 9.09 -32.30 -2.73
N ALA A 95 9.65 -31.57 -1.76
CA ALA A 95 10.96 -31.88 -1.19
C ALA A 95 11.05 -33.25 -0.50
N ILE A 96 9.92 -33.85 -0.14
CA ILE A 96 9.85 -35.23 0.36
C ILE A 96 10.48 -36.21 -0.65
N PHE A 97 10.32 -35.96 -1.95
CA PHE A 97 10.88 -36.81 -3.00
C PHE A 97 12.33 -36.48 -3.33
N SER A 98 12.76 -35.23 -3.12
CA SER A 98 14.12 -34.79 -3.42
C SER A 98 14.53 -33.60 -2.55
N PRO A 99 15.48 -33.76 -1.60
CA PRO A 99 15.85 -32.70 -0.67
C PRO A 99 16.43 -31.44 -1.34
N ILE A 100 16.97 -31.56 -2.56
CA ILE A 100 17.47 -30.40 -3.33
C ILE A 100 16.35 -29.39 -3.65
N MET A 101 15.09 -29.84 -3.67
CA MET A 101 13.94 -28.97 -3.87
C MET A 101 13.78 -27.96 -2.72
N LEU A 102 14.27 -28.25 -1.51
CA LEU A 102 14.29 -27.28 -0.40
C LEU A 102 15.20 -26.09 -0.72
N VAL A 103 16.35 -26.34 -1.35
CA VAL A 103 17.28 -25.29 -1.76
C VAL A 103 16.61 -24.41 -2.81
N LEU A 104 16.02 -25.02 -3.84
CA LEU A 104 15.30 -24.29 -4.90
C LEU A 104 14.13 -23.47 -4.34
N SER A 105 13.30 -24.10 -3.51
CA SER A 105 12.16 -23.45 -2.85
C SER A 105 12.59 -22.26 -1.99
N GLY A 106 13.67 -22.40 -1.22
CA GLY A 106 14.19 -21.32 -0.38
C GLY A 106 14.55 -20.06 -1.17
N TRP A 107 15.24 -20.23 -2.30
CA TRP A 107 15.58 -19.10 -3.18
C TRP A 107 14.36 -18.49 -3.88
N LEU A 108 13.37 -19.30 -4.26
CA LEU A 108 12.12 -18.81 -4.83
C LEU A 108 11.28 -18.02 -3.80
N PHE A 109 11.21 -18.49 -2.54
CA PHE A 109 10.59 -17.72 -1.46
C PHE A 109 11.29 -16.39 -1.23
N PHE A 110 12.62 -16.38 -1.23
CA PHE A 110 13.38 -15.14 -1.12
C PHE A 110 13.09 -14.20 -2.30
N GLY A 111 13.10 -14.70 -3.54
CA GLY A 111 12.78 -13.92 -4.74
C GLY A 111 11.35 -13.34 -4.68
N SER A 112 10.37 -14.14 -4.28
CA SER A 112 8.99 -13.70 -4.02
C SER A 112 8.94 -12.54 -3.04
N ASN A 113 9.63 -12.66 -1.90
CA ASN A 113 9.67 -11.61 -0.88
C ASN A 113 10.36 -10.33 -1.35
N ILE A 114 11.40 -10.44 -2.19
CA ILE A 114 12.05 -9.27 -2.81
C ILE A 114 11.09 -8.55 -3.74
N VAL A 115 10.43 -9.26 -4.66
CA VAL A 115 9.46 -8.66 -5.58
C VAL A 115 8.33 -7.98 -4.80
N TRP A 116 7.84 -8.63 -3.74
CA TRP A 116 6.84 -8.07 -2.84
C TRP A 116 7.32 -6.78 -2.15
N THR A 117 8.51 -6.82 -1.56
CA THR A 117 9.09 -5.68 -0.83
C THR A 117 9.29 -4.48 -1.76
N ILE A 118 9.72 -4.72 -3.01
CA ILE A 118 9.81 -3.67 -4.03
C ILE A 118 8.43 -3.09 -4.32
N GLY A 119 7.39 -3.93 -4.41
CA GLY A 119 6.01 -3.47 -4.57
C GLY A 119 5.53 -2.59 -3.41
N GLU A 120 5.80 -2.98 -2.16
CA GLU A 120 5.45 -2.18 -0.99
C GLU A 120 6.24 -0.86 -0.91
N TYR A 121 7.51 -0.88 -1.31
CA TYR A 121 8.35 0.30 -1.36
C TYR A 121 7.91 1.28 -2.46
N ASN A 122 7.57 0.74 -3.63
CA ASN A 122 6.94 1.52 -4.70
C ASN A 122 5.63 2.14 -4.18
N LYS A 123 4.84 1.40 -3.39
CA LYS A 123 3.55 1.88 -2.87
C LYS A 123 3.74 3.02 -1.87
N LEU A 124 4.82 2.97 -1.09
CA LEU A 124 5.20 4.04 -0.16
C LEU A 124 5.52 5.35 -0.90
N ASN A 125 6.24 5.28 -2.01
CA ASN A 125 6.68 6.45 -2.78
C ASN A 125 5.62 6.95 -3.77
N ASN A 126 4.82 6.04 -4.31
CA ASN A 126 3.74 6.29 -5.26
C ASN A 126 2.40 5.78 -4.70
N PRO A 127 1.81 6.49 -3.72
CA PRO A 127 0.58 6.05 -3.10
C PRO A 127 -0.58 5.96 -4.11
N PRO A 128 -1.42 4.92 -4.04
CA PRO A 128 -2.57 4.78 -4.91
C PRO A 128 -3.57 5.92 -4.74
N SER A 129 -3.93 6.60 -5.82
CA SER A 129 -4.87 7.74 -5.77
C SER A 129 -6.30 7.36 -5.31
N HIS A 130 -6.63 6.07 -5.27
CA HIS A 130 -7.94 5.56 -4.84
C HIS A 130 -7.96 5.11 -3.37
N GLU A 131 -6.83 5.13 -2.66
CA GLU A 131 -6.79 4.76 -1.24
C GLU A 131 -7.04 5.99 -0.35
N GLU A 132 -8.31 6.20 0.04
CA GLU A 132 -8.75 7.33 0.88
C GLU A 132 -8.11 7.37 2.27
N ASN A 133 -7.64 6.23 2.78
CA ASN A 133 -7.06 6.10 4.12
C ASN A 133 -5.56 5.75 4.07
N PHE A 134 -4.84 6.21 3.05
CA PHE A 134 -3.41 6.00 2.98
C PHE A 134 -2.69 6.82 4.06
N SER A 135 -1.74 6.19 4.72
CA SER A 135 -0.84 6.82 5.70
C SER A 135 0.56 6.31 5.43
N LYS A 136 1.50 7.24 5.21
CA LYS A 136 2.91 6.92 4.95
C LYS A 136 3.54 6.20 6.13
N ASP A 137 3.21 6.59 7.35
CA ASP A 137 3.76 5.94 8.56
C ASP A 137 3.32 4.47 8.63
N ARG A 138 2.03 4.21 8.39
CA ARG A 138 1.48 2.85 8.33
C ARG A 138 2.12 2.02 7.22
N GLN A 139 2.27 2.59 6.03
CA GLN A 139 2.89 1.92 4.90
C GLN A 139 4.39 1.66 5.14
N ASN A 140 5.10 2.60 5.78
CA ASN A 140 6.51 2.45 6.14
C ASN A 140 6.72 1.33 7.18
N ALA A 141 5.84 1.21 8.17
CA ALA A 141 5.82 0.06 9.07
C ALA A 141 5.61 -1.25 8.29
N TYR A 142 4.69 -1.28 7.31
CA TYR A 142 4.46 -2.48 6.50
C TYR A 142 5.64 -2.82 5.57
N VAL A 143 6.35 -1.82 5.03
CA VAL A 143 7.60 -2.03 4.28
C VAL A 143 8.69 -2.61 5.19
N SER A 144 8.79 -2.12 6.42
CA SER A 144 9.75 -2.63 7.42
C SER A 144 9.45 -4.09 7.79
N TYR A 145 8.17 -4.44 7.89
CA TYR A 145 7.72 -5.83 7.99
C TYR A 145 8.16 -6.67 6.78
N ALA A 146 7.90 -6.20 5.55
CA ALA A 146 8.27 -6.90 4.33
C ALA A 146 9.79 -7.12 4.20
N LEU A 147 10.59 -6.12 4.54
CA LEU A 147 12.05 -6.20 4.62
C LEU A 147 12.51 -7.25 5.64
N SER A 148 11.89 -7.29 6.82
CA SER A 148 12.23 -8.26 7.87
C SER A 148 11.93 -9.70 7.43
N ILE A 149 10.78 -9.93 6.78
CA ILE A 149 10.42 -11.24 6.21
C ILE A 149 11.36 -11.62 5.05
N SER A 150 11.75 -10.66 4.20
CA SER A 150 12.74 -10.88 3.15
C SER A 150 14.10 -11.30 3.71
N LEU A 151 14.56 -10.66 4.79
CA LEU A 151 15.81 -11.01 5.47
C LEU A 151 15.75 -12.42 6.07
N ILE A 152 14.64 -12.79 6.71
CA ILE A 152 14.42 -14.17 7.19
C ILE A 152 14.46 -15.15 6.01
N GLY A 153 13.83 -14.81 4.89
CA GLY A 153 13.86 -15.60 3.66
C GLY A 153 15.27 -15.83 3.13
N PHE A 154 16.09 -14.77 3.07
CA PHE A 154 17.49 -14.83 2.65
C PHE A 154 18.32 -15.75 3.57
N ILE A 155 18.26 -15.51 4.89
CA ILE A 155 18.98 -16.32 5.88
C ILE A 155 18.59 -17.79 5.74
N THR A 156 17.29 -18.07 5.57
CA THR A 156 16.78 -19.43 5.39
C THR A 156 17.30 -20.07 4.10
N ALA A 157 17.28 -19.36 2.98
CA ALA A 157 17.77 -19.86 1.69
C ALA A 157 19.27 -20.19 1.73
N VAL A 158 20.09 -19.28 2.27
CA VAL A 158 21.54 -19.48 2.44
C VAL A 158 21.80 -20.67 3.37
N SER A 159 21.13 -20.72 4.51
CA SER A 159 21.36 -21.76 5.51
C SER A 159 20.94 -23.14 5.00
N THR A 160 19.82 -23.21 4.27
CA THR A 160 19.36 -24.45 3.62
C THR A 160 20.36 -24.91 2.56
N THR A 161 20.92 -23.97 1.79
CA THR A 161 21.96 -24.25 0.80
C THR A 161 23.21 -24.82 1.46
N VAL A 162 23.72 -24.16 2.50
CA VAL A 162 24.93 -24.61 3.20
C VAL A 162 24.71 -25.95 3.90
N ALA A 163 23.56 -26.15 4.56
CA ALA A 163 23.23 -27.42 5.20
C ALA A 163 23.12 -28.58 4.19
N PHE A 164 22.63 -28.31 2.98
CA PHE A 164 22.56 -29.32 1.92
C PHE A 164 23.94 -29.75 1.42
N PHE A 165 24.85 -28.80 1.14
CA PHE A 165 26.19 -29.11 0.63
C PHE A 165 27.20 -29.50 1.71
N ILE A 166 26.98 -29.06 2.95
CA ILE A 166 27.86 -29.33 4.11
C ILE A 166 27.00 -29.85 5.27
N PRO A 167 26.60 -31.13 5.26
CA PRO A 167 25.68 -31.69 6.25
C PRO A 167 26.14 -31.53 7.71
N VAL A 168 27.46 -31.53 7.94
CA VAL A 168 28.07 -31.34 9.27
C VAL A 168 27.69 -29.99 9.89
N MET A 169 27.45 -28.97 9.06
CA MET A 169 27.06 -27.63 9.52
C MET A 169 25.57 -27.49 9.82
N THR A 170 24.75 -28.51 9.54
CA THR A 170 23.28 -28.43 9.68
C THR A 170 22.84 -28.08 11.10
N MET A 171 23.35 -28.77 12.12
CA MET A 171 22.94 -28.52 13.51
C MET A 171 23.37 -27.14 14.02
N PRO A 172 24.64 -26.70 13.84
CA PRO A 172 25.03 -25.33 14.17
C PRO A 172 24.20 -24.26 13.45
N LEU A 173 23.95 -24.46 12.15
CA LEU A 173 23.14 -23.52 11.36
C LEU A 173 21.70 -23.48 11.84
N LEU A 174 21.07 -24.61 12.14
CA LEU A 174 19.71 -24.65 12.67
C LEU A 174 19.60 -23.87 13.97
N ILE A 175 20.56 -23.99 14.88
CA ILE A 175 20.57 -23.24 16.15
C ILE A 175 20.66 -21.73 15.88
N VAL A 176 21.68 -21.30 15.12
CA VAL A 176 21.93 -19.89 14.84
C VAL A 176 20.76 -19.25 14.09
N THR A 177 20.27 -19.91 13.05
CA THR A 177 19.18 -19.40 12.21
C THR A 177 17.85 -19.38 12.95
N THR A 178 17.62 -20.29 13.89
CA THR A 178 16.44 -20.26 14.74
C THR A 178 16.48 -19.06 15.67
N ILE A 179 17.61 -18.80 16.34
CA ILE A 179 17.78 -17.64 17.23
C ILE A 179 17.57 -16.34 16.46
N VAL A 180 18.29 -16.16 15.35
CA VAL A 180 18.16 -14.95 14.51
C VAL A 180 16.75 -14.85 13.94
N GLY A 181 16.17 -15.95 13.48
CA GLY A 181 14.84 -15.99 12.91
C GLY A 181 13.72 -15.71 13.92
N ILE A 182 13.93 -15.98 15.22
CA ILE A 182 13.02 -15.55 16.30
C ILE A 182 13.19 -14.05 16.54
N GLY A 183 14.42 -13.55 16.66
CA GLY A 183 14.68 -12.12 16.89
C GLY A 183 14.12 -11.23 15.78
N VAL A 184 14.48 -11.51 14.52
CA VAL A 184 13.95 -10.78 13.35
C VAL A 184 12.45 -11.05 13.18
N GLY A 185 11.98 -12.23 13.56
CA GLY A 185 10.56 -12.57 13.53
C GLY A 185 9.71 -11.75 14.50
N ALA A 186 10.24 -11.45 15.68
CA ALA A 186 9.59 -10.57 16.65
C ALA A 186 9.50 -9.13 16.12
N LEU A 187 10.59 -8.61 15.53
CA LEU A 187 10.58 -7.30 14.88
C LEU A 187 9.57 -7.23 13.73
N ALA A 188 9.53 -8.27 12.89
CA ALA A 188 8.54 -8.36 11.81
C ALA A 188 7.10 -8.32 12.37
N PHE A 189 6.85 -9.03 13.47
CA PHE A 189 5.53 -9.05 14.09
C PHE A 189 5.15 -7.69 14.70
N GLU A 190 6.10 -6.99 15.33
CA GLU A 190 5.92 -5.64 15.85
C GLU A 190 5.55 -4.66 14.72
N TYR A 191 6.34 -4.63 13.64
CA TYR A 191 6.04 -3.80 12.46
C TYR A 191 4.70 -4.14 11.82
N TRP A 192 4.32 -5.42 11.81
CA TRP A 192 3.02 -5.82 11.31
C TRP A 192 1.88 -5.31 12.21
N ILE A 193 2.01 -5.42 13.54
CA ILE A 193 1.02 -4.85 14.47
C ILE A 193 0.90 -3.35 14.26
N GLU A 194 2.03 -2.63 14.21
CA GLU A 194 2.06 -1.19 13.99
C GLU A 194 1.34 -0.83 12.67
N SER A 195 1.60 -1.59 11.60
CA SER A 195 0.93 -1.37 10.31
C SER A 195 -0.58 -1.64 10.29
N LYS A 196 -1.11 -2.42 11.25
CA LYS A 196 -2.54 -2.82 11.28
C LYS A 196 -3.35 -2.11 12.35
N PHE A 197 -2.72 -1.83 13.48
CA PHE A 197 -3.36 -1.34 14.70
C PHE A 197 -2.72 -0.05 15.24
N GLY A 198 -1.64 0.44 14.63
CA GLY A 198 -1.04 1.72 15.01
C GLY A 198 -1.98 2.90 14.74
N ASP A 199 -1.89 3.92 15.58
CA ASP A 199 -2.69 5.15 15.53
C ASP A 199 -2.18 6.13 14.45
N ALA A 200 -1.84 5.62 13.27
CA ALA A 200 -1.39 6.45 12.16
C ALA A 200 -2.58 7.17 11.51
N GLN A 201 -2.58 8.50 11.55
CA GLN A 201 -3.60 9.30 10.87
C GLN A 201 -3.40 9.23 9.34
N PRO A 202 -4.50 9.24 8.54
CA PRO A 202 -4.39 9.27 7.09
C PRO A 202 -3.78 10.61 6.63
N ASP A 203 -2.81 10.55 5.72
CA ASP A 203 -2.12 11.75 5.23
C ASP A 203 -3.02 12.59 4.30
N ILE A 204 -4.07 11.98 3.74
CA ILE A 204 -5.01 12.62 2.81
C ILE A 204 -6.42 12.49 3.39
N THR A 205 -6.81 13.44 4.22
CA THR A 205 -8.21 13.61 4.59
C THR A 205 -8.88 14.45 3.51
N ILE A 206 -9.66 13.84 2.60
CA ILE A 206 -10.34 14.55 1.49
C ILE A 206 -11.12 15.79 1.96
N GLY A 207 -11.66 15.73 3.19
CA GLY A 207 -12.37 16.85 3.82
C GLY A 207 -11.49 18.05 4.18
N GLU A 208 -10.20 17.84 4.44
CA GLU A 208 -9.25 18.92 4.75
C GLU A 208 -8.72 19.57 3.48
N SER A 209 -8.36 18.81 2.44
CA SER A 209 -7.93 19.39 1.17
C SER A 209 -9.03 20.23 0.51
N TYR A 210 -10.30 19.80 0.57
CA TYR A 210 -11.42 20.61 0.10
C TYR A 210 -11.64 21.86 0.95
N LYS A 211 -11.51 21.77 2.28
CA LYS A 211 -11.58 22.94 3.17
C LYS A 211 -10.44 23.92 2.90
N GLN A 212 -9.23 23.42 2.72
CA GLN A 212 -8.03 24.21 2.44
C GLN A 212 -8.14 24.89 1.08
N MET A 213 -8.59 24.16 0.05
CA MET A 213 -8.85 24.71 -1.27
C MET A 213 -10.01 25.73 -1.24
N SER A 214 -11.07 25.47 -0.48
CA SER A 214 -12.17 26.42 -0.32
C SER A 214 -11.78 27.68 0.45
N ASN A 215 -10.82 27.57 1.36
CA ASN A 215 -10.26 28.70 2.10
C ASN A 215 -9.30 29.52 1.20
N ASP A 216 -8.52 28.86 0.34
CA ASP A 216 -7.61 29.50 -0.61
C ASP A 216 -8.34 30.21 -1.76
N PHE A 217 -9.56 29.77 -2.13
CA PHE A 217 -10.41 30.46 -3.10
C PHE A 217 -11.12 31.71 -2.55
N GLY A 218 -10.90 32.07 -1.29
CA GLY A 218 -11.46 33.27 -0.65
C GLY A 218 -12.93 33.13 -0.30
N GLU A 219 -13.37 33.99 0.63
CA GLU A 219 -14.76 34.09 1.10
C GLU A 219 -15.71 34.17 -0.10
N LYS A 220 -16.76 33.34 -0.10
CA LYS A 220 -17.79 33.34 -1.15
C LYS A 220 -18.17 34.79 -1.45
N ILE A 221 -17.86 35.26 -2.66
CA ILE A 221 -18.35 36.54 -3.14
C ILE A 221 -19.87 36.40 -3.17
N THR A 222 -20.50 36.86 -2.10
CA THR A 222 -21.95 37.01 -2.04
C THR A 222 -22.20 38.22 -2.93
N LEU A 223 -22.46 37.95 -4.21
CA LEU A 223 -22.96 38.97 -5.11
C LEU A 223 -24.24 39.49 -4.47
N GLU A 224 -24.21 40.73 -3.96
CA GLU A 224 -25.46 41.40 -3.62
C GLU A 224 -26.33 41.35 -4.88
N PRO A 225 -27.62 40.98 -4.74
CA PRO A 225 -28.53 40.96 -5.87
C PRO A 225 -28.63 42.38 -6.42
N ASN A 226 -27.87 42.64 -7.47
CA ASN A 226 -27.98 43.86 -8.24
C ASN A 226 -29.43 43.87 -8.78
N PRO A 227 -30.24 44.91 -8.52
CA PRO A 227 -31.61 45.02 -9.00
C PRO A 227 -31.59 45.31 -10.51
N THR A 228 -31.03 44.39 -11.27
CA THR A 228 -31.12 44.32 -12.71
C THR A 228 -32.36 43.50 -13.00
N PRO A 229 -33.35 44.03 -13.74
CA PRO A 229 -34.56 43.28 -14.04
C PRO A 229 -34.16 41.98 -14.75
N GLU A 230 -34.62 40.85 -14.21
CA GLU A 230 -34.41 39.55 -14.82
C GLU A 230 -34.87 39.60 -16.29
N PRO A 231 -34.09 39.02 -17.23
CA PRO A 231 -34.49 39.00 -18.63
C PRO A 231 -35.83 38.29 -18.78
N TYR A 232 -36.79 38.99 -19.38
CA TYR A 232 -38.14 38.50 -19.60
C TYR A 232 -38.14 37.22 -20.45
N HIS A 233 -38.48 36.08 -19.83
CA HIS A 233 -38.63 34.78 -20.49
C HIS A 233 -40.09 34.51 -20.91
N GLY A 234 -40.82 35.53 -21.36
CA GLY A 234 -42.20 35.37 -21.82
C GLY A 234 -42.33 35.18 -23.33
N THR A 235 -43.38 34.47 -23.75
CA THR A 235 -43.68 34.07 -25.13
C THR A 235 -44.33 35.16 -26.00
N ARG A 236 -44.24 36.44 -25.64
CA ARG A 236 -44.82 37.56 -26.41
C ARG A 236 -43.74 38.53 -26.89
N LEU A 237 -43.79 38.83 -28.19
CA LEU A 237 -42.71 39.49 -28.95
C LEU A 237 -42.54 41.00 -28.74
N LEU A 238 -43.44 41.71 -28.06
CA LEU A 238 -43.31 43.16 -27.85
C LEU A 238 -43.93 43.59 -26.53
N HIS A 239 -43.10 43.77 -25.49
CA HIS A 239 -43.49 44.51 -24.29
C HIS A 239 -42.79 45.87 -24.34
N PHE A 240 -43.57 46.94 -24.59
CA PHE A 240 -43.14 48.30 -24.33
C PHE A 240 -43.44 48.62 -22.86
N THR A 241 -42.42 48.96 -22.08
CA THR A 241 -42.57 49.65 -20.80
C THR A 241 -42.29 51.14 -21.02
N PRO A 242 -43.16 52.06 -20.57
CA PRO A 242 -42.88 53.49 -20.65
C PRO A 242 -41.73 53.84 -19.69
N HIS A 243 -40.67 54.43 -20.25
CA HIS A 243 -39.56 55.00 -19.50
C HIS A 243 -40.02 56.27 -18.76
N ASP A 244 -40.26 56.18 -17.46
CA ASP A 244 -40.18 57.35 -16.57
C ASP A 244 -38.72 57.57 -16.19
N VAL A 245 -38.02 58.35 -17.01
CA VAL A 245 -36.67 58.84 -16.72
C VAL A 245 -36.77 59.93 -15.67
N LYS A 246 -36.46 59.60 -14.42
CA LYS A 246 -36.13 60.60 -13.40
C LYS A 246 -34.61 60.79 -13.39
N MET A 247 -34.13 61.82 -14.09
CA MET A 247 -32.71 62.21 -14.04
C MET A 247 -32.37 62.64 -12.61
N ARG A 248 -31.37 61.97 -12.00
CA ARG A 248 -30.71 62.42 -10.78
C ARG A 248 -29.36 62.98 -11.18
N GLU A 249 -29.10 64.24 -10.82
CA GLU A 249 -27.83 64.92 -11.09
C GLU A 249 -26.64 64.16 -10.49
N PRO A 250 -25.46 64.18 -11.15
CA PRO A 250 -24.26 63.54 -10.62
C PRO A 250 -23.64 64.40 -9.51
N SER A 251 -23.49 63.82 -8.31
CA SER A 251 -22.64 64.37 -7.25
C SER A 251 -21.17 64.02 -7.57
N PRO A 252 -20.24 64.98 -7.47
CA PRO A 252 -18.81 64.73 -7.68
C PRO A 252 -18.26 64.11 -6.41
N ASP A 253 -17.61 62.95 -6.51
CA ASP A 253 -16.49 62.51 -5.69
C ASP A 253 -16.13 61.07 -6.08
N LEU A 254 -15.42 60.95 -7.21
CA LEU A 254 -14.71 59.73 -7.58
C LEU A 254 -13.22 60.07 -7.67
N GLN A 255 -12.51 60.04 -6.55
CA GLN A 255 -11.06 59.89 -6.56
C GLN A 255 -10.75 58.40 -6.54
N MET A 256 -10.46 57.88 -7.73
CA MET A 256 -10.00 56.51 -7.96
C MET A 256 -8.48 56.51 -7.76
N ASP A 257 -8.02 56.06 -6.60
CA ASP A 257 -6.59 55.91 -6.30
C ASP A 257 -6.09 54.61 -6.94
N LEU A 258 -5.52 54.71 -8.14
CA LEU A 258 -4.75 53.65 -8.78
C LEU A 258 -3.33 53.64 -8.18
N SER A 259 -3.13 52.92 -7.08
CA SER A 259 -1.79 52.50 -6.66
C SER A 259 -1.57 51.02 -6.94
N SER A 260 -0.83 50.79 -8.01
CA SER A 260 -0.23 49.52 -8.41
C SER A 260 0.72 49.01 -7.34
N HIS A 261 0.41 47.85 -6.73
CA HIS A 261 1.41 47.08 -5.98
C HIS A 261 1.83 45.84 -6.75
N THR A 262 2.99 45.99 -7.38
CA THR A 262 3.83 44.98 -8.01
C THR A 262 4.17 43.81 -7.08
N CYS A 263 4.04 42.59 -7.62
CA CYS A 263 4.65 41.37 -7.10
C CYS A 263 6.15 41.54 -6.80
N LYS A 264 6.60 41.02 -5.66
CA LYS A 264 7.98 40.61 -5.45
C LYS A 264 8.03 39.13 -5.09
N PRO A 265 8.89 38.32 -5.74
CA PRO A 265 9.20 36.97 -5.28
C PRO A 265 10.25 37.04 -4.17
N GLN A 266 10.03 36.31 -3.08
CA GLN A 266 11.07 36.03 -2.09
C GLN A 266 11.76 34.72 -2.46
N TYR A 267 13.09 34.82 -2.61
CA TYR A 267 14.03 33.71 -2.62
C TYR A 267 14.20 33.15 -1.20
#